data_AF-A0A382ZSU4-F1
#
_entry.id   AF-A0A382ZSU4-F1
#
_cell.length_a   1.000
_cell.length_b   1.000
_cell.length_c   1.000
_cell.angle_alpha   90.00
_cell.angle_beta   90.00
_cell.angle_gamma   90.00
#
_symmetry.space_group_name_H-M   'P 1'
#
loop_
_entity.id
_entity.type
_entity.pdbx_description
1 polymer ?
#
loop_
_entity_poly.entity_id
_entity_poly.type
_entity_poly.pdbx_seq_one_letter_code
_entity_poly.pdbx_strand_id
1 'polypeptide(L)'
;MKKHHLGLRVMAVGICLIYLFLLGKVEAQEEPVEGEKVEEQEPVEKEKQEKKVKKDVMFHLDPLIVNLARSQGSRFLKITISLEMSSPDVRLDLKKNIRKLTDSILLLLSTKSFEDVYSVQGKFTLKGEIT
;
A
#
# COMPACT_ATOMS: atom_id res chain seq x y z
N MET A 1 61.40 28.02 -10.59
CA MET A 1 60.21 27.31 -10.07
C MET A 1 59.19 27.13 -11.20
N LYS A 2 58.82 25.90 -11.61
CA LYS A 2 57.81 25.67 -12.69
C LYS A 2 56.85 24.49 -12.51
N LYS A 3 57.08 23.55 -11.56
CA LYS A 3 56.28 22.30 -11.45
C LYS A 3 54.84 22.50 -10.89
N HIS A 4 54.60 23.51 -10.06
CA HIS A 4 53.31 23.67 -9.35
C HIS A 4 52.14 24.13 -10.25
N HIS A 5 52.40 24.89 -11.32
CA HIS A 5 51.34 25.32 -12.25
C HIS A 5 50.70 24.16 -13.03
N LEU A 6 51.40 23.04 -13.20
CA LEU A 6 50.88 21.87 -13.90
C LEU A 6 49.82 21.15 -13.03
N GLY A 7 50.12 20.93 -11.75
CA GLY A 7 49.17 20.33 -10.80
C GLY A 7 47.90 21.17 -10.63
N LEU A 8 48.03 22.49 -10.51
CA LEU A 8 46.87 23.39 -10.40
C LEU A 8 45.94 23.32 -11.63
N ARG A 9 46.51 23.18 -12.84
CA ARG A 9 45.72 23.01 -14.07
C ARG A 9 44.98 21.67 -14.12
N VAL A 10 45.61 20.58 -13.68
CA VAL A 10 44.95 19.25 -13.61
C VAL A 10 43.77 19.28 -12.62
N MET A 11 43.94 19.89 -11.44
CA MET A 11 42.86 20.01 -10.46
C MET A 11 41.69 20.88 -10.99
N ALA A 12 41.99 21.98 -11.69
CA ALA A 12 40.96 22.83 -12.29
C ALA A 12 40.15 22.09 -13.38
N VAL A 13 40.81 21.29 -14.23
CA VAL A 13 40.13 20.45 -15.23
C VAL A 13 39.27 19.37 -14.56
N GLY A 14 39.78 18.70 -13.52
CA GLY A 14 39.01 17.69 -12.78
C GLY A 14 37.73 18.26 -12.15
N ILE A 15 37.81 19.42 -11.50
CA ILE A 15 36.64 20.10 -10.92
C ILE A 15 35.66 20.53 -12.02
N CYS A 16 36.15 21.06 -13.15
CA CYS A 16 35.32 21.45 -14.28
C CYS A 16 34.57 20.26 -14.91
N LEU A 17 35.23 19.10 -15.08
CA LEU A 17 34.59 17.88 -15.58
C LEU A 17 33.52 17.34 -14.63
N ILE A 18 33.74 17.38 -13.31
CA ILE A 18 32.74 17.01 -12.31
C ILE A 18 31.54 17.97 -12.36
N TYR A 19 31.78 19.28 -12.52
CA TYR A 19 30.72 20.28 -12.63
C TYR A 19 29.88 20.10 -13.91
N LEU A 20 30.51 19.83 -15.05
CA LEU A 20 29.84 19.48 -16.31
C LEU A 20 28.98 18.21 -16.17
N PHE A 21 29.50 17.18 -15.49
CA PHE A 21 28.76 15.92 -15.25
C PHE A 21 27.58 16.08 -14.27
N LEU A 22 27.60 17.11 -13.41
CA LEU A 22 26.49 17.46 -12.52
C LEU A 22 25.42 18.33 -13.22
N LEU A 23 25.82 19.26 -14.10
CA LEU A 23 24.87 20.04 -14.92
C LEU A 23 24.14 19.14 -15.93
N GLY A 24 24.85 18.20 -16.57
CA GLY A 24 24.31 17.26 -17.56
C GLY A 24 23.30 16.22 -17.03
N LYS A 25 22.72 16.44 -15.84
CA LYS A 25 21.70 15.59 -15.21
C LYS A 25 20.47 16.36 -14.71
N VAL A 26 20.29 17.61 -15.14
CA VAL A 26 19.22 18.52 -14.70
C VAL A 26 18.26 18.93 -15.83
N GLU A 27 18.66 18.84 -17.10
CA GLU A 27 17.78 19.10 -18.26
C GLU A 27 17.51 17.82 -19.07
N ALA A 28 16.45 17.10 -18.71
CA ALA A 28 15.90 16.00 -19.51
C ALA A 28 14.47 15.63 -19.05
N GLN A 29 13.47 16.45 -19.38
CA GLN A 29 12.05 16.10 -19.22
C GLN A 29 11.25 16.52 -20.46
N GLU A 30 10.69 15.53 -21.16
CA GLU A 30 9.57 15.61 -22.13
C GLU A 30 9.80 16.48 -23.40
N GLU A 31 9.07 16.29 -24.52
CA GLU A 31 8.08 15.26 -24.93
C GLU A 31 8.53 14.76 -26.35
N PRO A 32 7.81 14.78 -27.51
CA PRO A 32 6.38 14.83 -27.83
C PRO A 32 5.87 13.69 -28.77
N VAL A 33 4.57 13.77 -29.13
CA VAL A 33 3.84 13.07 -30.24
C VAL A 33 3.28 11.68 -29.88
N GLU A 34 1.96 11.43 -29.89
CA GLU A 34 0.75 12.29 -30.06
C GLU A 34 -0.48 11.53 -29.48
N GLY A 35 -1.67 12.12 -29.31
CA GLY A 35 -2.14 13.46 -29.68
C GLY A 35 -3.52 13.79 -29.09
N GLU A 36 -4.02 15.00 -29.42
CA GLU A 36 -5.36 15.60 -29.16
C GLU A 36 -6.10 15.22 -27.84
N LYS A 37 -6.16 16.03 -26.78
CA LYS A 37 -6.69 17.41 -26.63
C LYS A 37 -8.22 17.54 -26.79
N VAL A 38 -8.93 17.91 -25.71
CA VAL A 38 -9.86 19.07 -25.63
C VAL A 38 -10.50 19.18 -24.23
N GLU A 39 -10.56 20.43 -23.75
CA GLU A 39 -11.42 21.05 -22.71
C GLU A 39 -11.68 20.39 -21.34
N GLU A 40 -11.08 21.03 -20.34
CA GLU A 40 -11.62 21.32 -19.01
C GLU A 40 -13.15 21.54 -18.96
N GLN A 41 -13.82 20.79 -18.08
CA GLN A 41 -15.15 21.13 -17.55
C GLN A 41 -15.38 20.44 -16.20
N GLU A 42 -15.28 21.19 -15.10
CA GLU A 42 -16.14 20.94 -13.94
C GLU A 42 -17.59 21.24 -14.39
N PRO A 43 -18.60 20.45 -13.98
CA PRO A 43 -18.88 20.25 -12.56
C PRO A 43 -19.41 18.86 -12.13
N VAL A 44 -19.40 18.62 -10.80
CA VAL A 44 -20.61 18.43 -9.96
C VAL A 44 -20.23 17.72 -8.65
N GLU A 45 -20.34 18.45 -7.54
CA GLU A 45 -20.05 17.99 -6.18
C GLU A 45 -21.13 17.02 -5.65
N LYS A 46 -21.18 15.77 -6.15
CA LYS A 46 -22.14 14.74 -5.67
C LYS A 46 -21.50 13.44 -5.16
N GLU A 47 -20.43 12.93 -5.77
CA GLU A 47 -19.77 11.70 -5.29
C GLU A 47 -19.26 11.79 -3.83
N LYS A 48 -18.89 12.99 -3.39
CA LYS A 48 -18.19 13.23 -2.11
C LYS A 48 -19.06 12.94 -0.88
N GLN A 49 -20.38 12.93 -1.03
CA GLN A 49 -21.31 12.56 0.05
C GLN A 49 -21.48 11.04 0.11
N GLU A 50 -21.75 10.35 -1.00
CA GLU A 50 -21.82 8.88 -1.03
C GLU A 50 -20.51 8.21 -0.58
N LYS A 51 -19.36 8.68 -1.09
CA LYS A 51 -18.04 8.15 -0.70
C LYS A 51 -17.68 8.45 0.77
N LYS A 52 -18.34 9.42 1.42
CA LYS A 52 -18.22 9.63 2.88
C LYS A 52 -19.10 8.67 3.66
N VAL A 53 -20.38 8.54 3.32
CA VAL A 53 -21.31 7.62 4.01
C VAL A 53 -20.82 6.18 3.91
N LYS A 54 -20.45 5.72 2.70
CA LYS A 54 -19.90 4.36 2.48
C LYS A 54 -18.57 4.12 3.23
N LYS A 55 -17.79 5.16 3.52
CA LYS A 55 -16.54 5.06 4.32
C LYS A 55 -16.76 5.10 5.83
N ASP A 56 -17.79 5.77 6.33
CA ASP A 56 -18.10 5.75 7.78
C ASP A 56 -18.75 4.42 8.20
N VAL A 57 -19.44 3.77 7.27
CA VAL A 57 -20.05 2.45 7.42
C VAL A 57 -19.03 1.30 7.33
N MET A 58 -17.88 1.47 6.66
CA MET A 58 -16.85 0.42 6.57
C MET A 58 -15.77 0.55 7.65
N PHE A 59 -15.55 -0.53 8.39
CA PHE A 59 -14.52 -0.63 9.42
C PHE A 59 -13.41 -1.61 8.98
N HIS A 60 -12.18 -1.12 8.86
CA HIS A 60 -11.01 -1.94 8.54
C HIS A 60 -10.33 -2.42 9.83
N LEU A 61 -10.00 -3.71 9.91
CA LEU A 61 -9.16 -4.29 10.96
C LEU A 61 -7.68 -4.06 10.62
N ASP A 62 -6.85 -3.99 11.67
CA ASP A 62 -5.40 -4.05 11.53
C ASP A 62 -4.98 -5.38 10.86
N PRO A 63 -3.92 -5.41 10.02
CA PRO A 63 -3.50 -6.63 9.34
C PRO A 63 -3.07 -7.74 10.32
N LEU A 64 -3.77 -8.86 10.29
CA LEU A 64 -3.50 -10.02 11.13
C LEU A 64 -2.45 -10.92 10.47
N ILE A 65 -1.56 -11.50 11.27
CA ILE A 65 -0.56 -12.48 10.84
C ILE A 65 -0.64 -13.69 11.76
N VAL A 66 -0.76 -14.89 11.18
CA VAL A 66 -0.95 -16.14 11.92
C VAL A 66 -0.26 -17.31 11.21
N ASN A 67 0.29 -18.26 11.95
CA ASN A 67 0.88 -19.47 11.39
C ASN A 67 -0.22 -20.45 10.95
N LEU A 68 -0.05 -21.09 9.80
CA LEU A 68 -1.01 -22.07 9.29
C LEU A 68 -0.80 -23.44 9.92
N ALA A 69 -1.90 -24.12 10.25
CA ALA A 69 -1.91 -25.46 10.81
C ALA A 69 -1.21 -26.46 9.90
N ARG A 70 -0.63 -27.50 10.51
CA ARG A 70 0.17 -28.56 9.85
C ARG A 70 1.43 -28.08 9.11
N SER A 71 1.71 -26.78 9.02
CA SER A 71 2.85 -26.24 8.27
C SER A 71 4.18 -26.18 9.06
N GLN A 72 4.22 -26.60 10.32
CA GLN A 72 5.44 -26.59 11.16
C GLN A 72 6.17 -25.22 11.18
N GLY A 73 5.41 -24.12 11.19
CA GLY A 73 5.95 -22.75 11.14
C GLY A 73 6.47 -22.26 9.77
N SER A 74 6.52 -23.12 8.74
CA SER A 74 7.05 -22.74 7.41
C SER A 74 6.13 -21.86 6.56
N ARG A 75 4.87 -21.69 6.95
CA ARG A 75 3.89 -20.83 6.26
C ARG A 75 3.04 -20.06 7.26
N PHE A 76 2.80 -18.79 6.94
CA PHE A 76 1.90 -17.90 7.66
C PHE A 76 0.87 -17.31 6.68
N LEU A 77 -0.31 -16.98 7.20
CA LEU A 77 -1.31 -16.18 6.53
C LEU A 77 -1.20 -14.75 7.04
N LYS A 78 -1.05 -13.78 6.12
CA LYS A 78 -1.31 -12.36 6.38
C LYS A 78 -2.65 -11.99 5.75
N ILE A 79 -3.55 -11.41 6.53
CA ILE A 79 -4.91 -11.05 6.09
C ILE A 79 -5.30 -9.68 6.63
N THR A 80 -6.03 -8.91 5.82
CA THR A 80 -6.69 -7.67 6.23
C THR A 80 -8.19 -7.86 6.04
N ILE A 81 -8.97 -7.61 7.09
CA ILE A 81 -10.43 -7.79 7.08
C ILE A 81 -11.09 -6.42 7.06
N SER A 82 -12.13 -6.27 6.24
CA SER A 82 -12.94 -5.05 6.15
C SER A 82 -14.39 -5.44 6.35
N LEU A 83 -15.04 -4.84 7.34
CA LEU A 83 -16.41 -5.15 7.76
C LEU A 83 -17.33 -4.00 7.37
N GLU A 84 -18.45 -4.31 6.74
CA GLU A 84 -19.50 -3.35 6.42
C GLU A 84 -20.56 -3.36 7.53
N MET A 85 -20.83 -2.21 8.13
CA MET A 85 -21.75 -2.05 9.25
C MET A 85 -23.17 -1.70 8.78
N SER A 86 -24.14 -1.65 9.70
CA SER A 86 -25.49 -1.12 9.40
C SER A 86 -25.68 0.34 9.86
N SER A 87 -24.92 0.82 10.85
CA SER A 87 -24.90 2.23 11.28
C SER A 87 -23.56 2.62 11.91
N PRO A 88 -23.27 3.93 12.08
CA PRO A 88 -22.08 4.42 12.78
C PRO A 88 -22.03 4.03 14.27
N ASP A 89 -23.17 3.73 14.91
CA ASP A 89 -23.23 3.34 16.32
C ASP A 89 -22.61 1.95 16.54
N VAL A 90 -22.94 1.00 15.64
CA VAL A 90 -22.35 -0.35 15.63
C VAL A 90 -20.82 -0.27 15.54
N ARG A 91 -20.29 0.70 14.77
CA ARG A 91 -18.85 0.95 14.64
C ARG A 91 -18.20 1.42 15.94
N LEU A 92 -18.92 2.12 16.82
CA LEU A 92 -18.43 2.50 18.15
C LEU A 92 -18.35 1.30 19.10
N ASP A 93 -19.37 0.44 19.11
CA ASP A 93 -19.40 -0.76 19.97
C ASP A 93 -18.47 -1.88 19.48
N LEU A 94 -18.30 -2.01 18.16
CA LEU A 94 -17.24 -2.81 17.55
C LEU A 94 -15.86 -2.33 18.03
N LYS A 95 -15.59 -1.01 17.98
CA LYS A 95 -14.31 -0.44 18.44
C LYS A 95 -14.03 -0.71 19.93
N LYS A 96 -15.06 -0.76 20.79
CA LYS A 96 -14.92 -1.15 22.21
C LYS A 96 -14.54 -2.63 22.38
N ASN A 97 -15.05 -3.51 21.53
CA ASN A 97 -14.86 -4.96 21.64
C ASN A 97 -13.80 -5.54 20.69
N ILE A 98 -13.13 -4.71 19.89
CA ILE A 98 -12.31 -5.15 18.74
C ILE A 98 -11.25 -6.20 19.07
N ARG A 99 -10.64 -6.14 20.26
CA ARG A 99 -9.68 -7.17 20.72
C ARG A 99 -10.31 -8.57 20.74
N LYS A 100 -11.50 -8.72 21.34
CA LYS A 100 -12.22 -10.01 21.42
C LYS A 100 -12.54 -10.59 20.04
N LEU A 101 -12.86 -9.71 19.07
CA LEU A 101 -13.11 -10.11 17.70
C LEU A 101 -11.81 -10.58 17.03
N THR A 102 -10.73 -9.80 17.15
CA THR A 102 -9.40 -10.19 16.68
C THR A 102 -8.92 -11.51 17.29
N ASP A 103 -9.10 -11.72 18.60
CA ASP A 103 -8.72 -12.94 19.30
C ASP A 103 -9.51 -14.16 18.75
N SER A 104 -10.82 -14.00 18.53
CA SER A 104 -11.69 -15.03 17.97
C SER A 104 -11.32 -15.38 16.52
N ILE A 105 -11.04 -14.37 15.69
CA ILE A 105 -10.57 -14.55 14.31
C ILE A 105 -9.19 -15.22 14.29
N LEU A 106 -8.26 -14.78 15.14
CA LEU A 106 -6.90 -15.35 15.20
C LEU A 106 -6.94 -16.83 15.60
N LEU A 107 -7.80 -17.20 16.55
CA LEU A 107 -8.07 -18.58 16.93
C LEU A 107 -8.60 -19.39 15.74
N LEU A 108 -9.67 -18.92 15.09
CA LEU A 108 -10.24 -19.58 13.90
C LEU A 108 -9.18 -19.81 12.82
N LEU A 109 -8.45 -18.76 12.44
CA LEU A 109 -7.43 -18.82 11.38
C LEU A 109 -6.26 -19.74 11.73
N SER A 110 -5.86 -19.85 13.01
CA SER A 110 -4.78 -20.74 13.44
C SER A 110 -5.09 -22.24 13.23
N THR A 111 -6.36 -22.61 13.07
CA THR A 111 -6.76 -23.99 12.75
C THR A 111 -6.63 -24.35 11.27
N LYS A 112 -6.47 -23.35 10.40
CA LYS A 112 -6.53 -23.52 8.93
C LYS A 112 -5.22 -24.01 8.34
N SER A 113 -5.33 -24.94 7.40
CA SER A 113 -4.24 -25.45 6.58
C SER A 113 -3.93 -24.52 5.40
N PHE A 114 -2.91 -24.85 4.60
CA PHE A 114 -2.60 -24.09 3.39
C PHE A 114 -3.67 -24.30 2.30
N GLU A 115 -4.20 -25.51 2.23
CA GLU A 115 -5.19 -25.98 1.28
C GLU A 115 -6.53 -25.22 1.44
N ASP A 116 -6.92 -24.95 2.70
CA ASP A 116 -8.11 -24.17 3.08
C ASP A 116 -8.05 -22.70 2.62
N VAL A 117 -6.86 -22.12 2.43
CA VAL A 117 -6.69 -20.67 2.20
C VAL A 117 -6.06 -20.32 0.86
N TYR A 118 -5.44 -21.28 0.17
CA TYR A 118 -4.84 -21.07 -1.14
C TYR A 118 -5.89 -21.03 -2.26
N SER A 119 -6.85 -21.96 -2.23
CA SER A 119 -7.86 -22.13 -3.28
C SER A 119 -8.91 -21.00 -3.30
N VAL A 120 -9.55 -20.77 -4.45
CA VAL A 120 -10.64 -19.78 -4.57
C VAL A 120 -11.84 -20.20 -3.73
N GLN A 121 -12.23 -21.48 -3.78
CA GLN A 121 -13.30 -22.05 -2.97
C GLN A 121 -13.00 -21.90 -1.47
N GLY A 122 -11.79 -22.24 -1.02
CA GLY A 122 -11.37 -22.09 0.36
C GLY A 122 -11.46 -20.65 0.87
N LYS A 123 -11.10 -19.65 0.06
CA LYS A 123 -11.27 -18.23 0.40
C LYS A 123 -12.74 -17.83 0.56
N PHE A 124 -13.66 -18.41 -0.21
CA PHE A 124 -15.11 -18.20 -0.02
C PHE A 124 -15.63 -18.90 1.24
N THR A 125 -15.19 -20.13 1.53
CA THR A 125 -15.49 -20.83 2.79
C THR A 125 -15.00 -20.02 3.99
N LEU A 126 -13.75 -19.56 3.96
CA LEU A 126 -13.15 -18.76 5.03
C LEU A 126 -13.90 -17.44 5.27
N LYS A 127 -14.41 -16.78 4.21
CA LYS A 127 -15.28 -15.61 4.36
C LYS A 127 -16.59 -15.97 5.07
N GLY A 128 -17.19 -17.10 4.71
CA GLY A 128 -18.43 -17.61 5.32
C GLY A 128 -18.29 -18.11 6.76
N GLU A 129 -17.08 -18.39 7.24
CA GLU A 129 -16.80 -18.73 8.64
C GLU A 129 -16.51 -17.51 9.53
N ILE A 130 -16.22 -16.35 8.92
CA ILE A 130 -15.92 -15.08 9.60
C ILE A 130 -17.16 -14.17 9.69
N THR A 131 -18.22 -14.47 8.93
CA THR A 131 -19.46 -13.67 8.80
C THR A 131 -20.61 -14.27 9.59
#